data_AF-A0A5J4QIC3-F1
#
_entry.id   AF-A0A5J4QIC3-F1
#
_cell.length_a   1.000
_cell.length_b   1.000
_cell.length_c   1.000
_cell.angle_alpha   90.00
_cell.angle_beta   90.00
_cell.angle_gamma   90.00
#
_symmetry.space_group_name_H-M   'P 1'
#
loop_
_entity.id
_entity.type
_entity.pdbx_description
1 polymer ?
#
loop_
_entity_poly.entity_id
_entity_poly.type
_entity_poly.pdbx_seq_one_letter_code
_entity_poly.pdbx_strand_id
1 'polypeptide(L)'
;MKSYFYVLYPSNEAVKILLDAIRIFAAEKQRRQVHITVRGPYKRKLNFGFINSCASIIKRERIKITGVGNFFKSDQNTVFFQCSDNPNLKKIWNKTTYPNFNPHITVYDGNDASYAQQIYEKLQQNFNPFEFIVEKLSLLDPIINNTFEKLENVNFDEISNILGYPIELSDIKKMSQNERLKCISIFCSILYKTGE
;
A
#
# COMPACT_ATOMS: atom_id res chain seq x y z
N MET A 1 5.14 21.92 -9.46
CA MET A 1 6.55 21.60 -9.08
C MET A 1 6.65 20.11 -8.80
N LYS A 2 7.68 19.43 -9.30
CA LYS A 2 7.83 17.98 -9.16
C LYS A 2 8.35 17.64 -7.76
N SER A 3 7.63 16.80 -7.02
CA SER A 3 8.03 16.33 -5.69
C SER A 3 8.58 14.91 -5.78
N TYR A 4 9.65 14.64 -5.03
CA TYR A 4 10.27 13.33 -4.93
C TYR A 4 9.91 12.68 -3.59
N PHE A 5 9.53 11.41 -3.64
CA PHE A 5 9.24 10.58 -2.47
C PHE A 5 10.12 9.33 -2.51
N TYR A 6 10.42 8.78 -1.35
CA TYR A 6 11.10 7.50 -1.23
C TYR A 6 10.24 6.53 -0.45
N VAL A 7 10.17 5.31 -0.93
CA VAL A 7 9.21 4.30 -0.51
C VAL A 7 9.86 2.94 -0.28
N LEU A 8 9.21 2.13 0.55
CA LEU A 8 9.56 0.72 0.78
C LEU A 8 8.52 -0.19 0.16
N TYR A 9 8.99 -1.29 -0.44
CA TYR A 9 8.14 -2.34 -1.01
C TYR A 9 8.28 -3.64 -0.21
N PRO A 10 7.18 -4.41 -0.05
CA PRO A 10 7.25 -5.78 0.47
C PRO A 10 8.04 -6.70 -0.48
N SER A 11 8.88 -7.57 0.06
CA SER A 11 9.64 -8.55 -0.74
C SER A 11 8.93 -9.89 -0.95
N ASN A 12 7.92 -10.19 -0.12
CA ASN A 12 7.13 -11.42 -0.26
C ASN A 12 6.09 -11.20 -1.36
N GLU A 13 6.20 -11.94 -2.46
CA GLU A 13 5.34 -11.77 -3.62
C GLU A 13 3.87 -12.08 -3.31
N ALA A 14 3.57 -13.10 -2.49
CA ALA A 14 2.20 -13.41 -2.09
C ALA A 14 1.57 -12.26 -1.29
N VAL A 15 2.29 -11.69 -0.32
CA VAL A 15 1.82 -10.52 0.45
C VAL A 15 1.63 -9.31 -0.46
N LYS A 16 2.57 -9.07 -1.38
CA LYS A 16 2.50 -7.97 -2.34
C LYS A 16 1.26 -8.10 -3.25
N ILE A 17 1.03 -9.28 -3.84
CA ILE A 17 -0.13 -9.56 -4.69
C ILE A 17 -1.44 -9.29 -3.92
N LEU A 18 -1.57 -9.82 -2.71
CA LEU A 18 -2.78 -9.64 -1.90
C LEU A 18 -3.02 -8.17 -1.55
N LEU A 19 -1.97 -7.44 -1.18
CA LEU A 19 -2.07 -6.01 -0.87
C LEU A 19 -2.38 -5.16 -2.11
N ASP A 20 -1.78 -5.47 -3.26
CA ASP A 20 -2.08 -4.81 -4.54
C ASP A 20 -3.52 -5.08 -4.97
N ALA A 21 -4.00 -6.32 -4.80
CA ALA A 21 -5.38 -6.71 -5.04
C ALA A 21 -6.35 -5.93 -4.14
N ILE A 22 -6.13 -5.93 -2.82
CA ILE A 22 -6.96 -5.15 -1.88
C ILE A 22 -7.04 -3.68 -2.31
N ARG A 23 -5.89 -3.09 -2.67
CA ARG A 23 -5.82 -1.69 -3.07
C ARG A 23 -6.51 -1.39 -4.39
N ILE A 24 -6.37 -2.23 -5.41
CA ILE A 24 -6.98 -1.96 -6.72
C ILE A 24 -8.51 -2.17 -6.72
N PHE A 25 -9.01 -3.10 -5.91
CA PHE A 25 -10.44 -3.24 -5.66
C PHE A 25 -10.99 -2.10 -4.78
N ALA A 26 -10.20 -1.60 -3.84
CA ALA A 26 -10.57 -0.42 -3.05
C ALA A 26 -10.59 0.86 -3.91
N ALA A 27 -9.61 1.06 -4.79
CA ALA A 27 -9.52 2.24 -5.65
C ALA A 27 -8.95 1.88 -7.02
N GLU A 28 -9.83 1.68 -8.00
CA GLU A 28 -9.50 1.19 -9.35
C GLU A 28 -8.63 2.16 -10.17
N LYS A 29 -8.51 3.40 -9.72
CA LYS A 29 -7.65 4.43 -10.31
C LYS A 29 -6.22 4.41 -9.75
N GLN A 30 -5.95 3.67 -8.68
CA GLN A 30 -4.60 3.53 -8.12
C GLN A 30 -3.75 2.67 -9.05
N ARG A 31 -2.63 3.24 -9.50
CA ARG A 31 -1.71 2.59 -10.46
C ARG A 31 -0.29 2.46 -9.92
N ARG A 32 -0.14 2.32 -8.61
CA ARG A 32 1.19 2.13 -8.01
C ARG A 32 1.12 0.86 -7.20
N GLN A 33 2.17 0.07 -7.27
CA GLN A 33 2.40 -1.01 -6.34
C GLN A 33 2.25 -0.50 -4.89
N VAL A 34 1.76 -1.36 -4.02
CA VAL A 34 1.66 -1.13 -2.59
C VAL A 34 3.02 -0.77 -2.01
N HIS A 35 3.05 0.26 -1.16
CA HIS A 35 4.29 0.74 -0.57
C HIS A 35 4.06 1.50 0.72
N ILE A 36 5.13 1.64 1.51
CA ILE A 36 5.19 2.58 2.63
C ILE A 36 5.97 3.81 2.16
N THR A 37 5.36 4.99 2.22
CA THR A 37 6.10 6.24 2.03
C THR A 37 6.88 6.59 3.28
N VAL A 38 8.20 6.68 3.18
CA VAL A 38 9.10 6.93 4.32
C VAL A 38 9.76 8.29 4.29
N ARG A 39 9.96 8.86 3.09
CA ARG A 39 10.57 10.19 2.95
C ARG A 39 9.92 11.03 1.85
N GLY A 40 9.92 12.35 2.05
CA GLY A 40 9.40 13.35 1.11
C GLY A 40 8.17 14.10 1.65
N PRO A 41 7.60 15.04 0.87
CA PRO A 41 8.05 15.46 -0.45
C PRO A 41 9.37 16.25 -0.40
N TYR A 42 10.26 16.00 -1.37
CA TYR A 42 11.46 16.81 -1.61
C TYR A 42 11.40 17.53 -2.95
N LYS A 43 11.98 18.74 -3.02
CA LYS A 43 12.09 19.52 -4.27
C LYS A 43 13.13 18.96 -5.25
N ARG A 44 14.06 18.13 -4.77
CA ARG A 44 15.15 17.51 -5.55
C ARG A 44 15.35 16.06 -5.07
N LYS A 45 15.91 15.22 -5.94
CA LYS A 45 16.37 13.88 -5.53
C LYS A 45 17.45 14.02 -4.45
N LEU A 46 17.40 13.17 -3.45
CA LEU A 46 18.47 13.04 -2.46
C LEU A 46 19.71 12.40 -3.08
N ASN A 47 20.87 12.69 -2.48
CA ASN A 47 22.15 12.12 -2.89
C ASN A 47 22.14 10.58 -2.80
N PHE A 48 22.75 9.92 -3.78
CA PHE A 48 22.80 8.45 -3.88
C PHE A 48 23.47 7.78 -2.67
N GLY A 49 24.58 8.32 -2.17
CA GLY A 49 25.27 7.80 -0.99
C GLY A 49 24.38 7.82 0.25
N PHE A 50 23.66 8.93 0.47
CA PHE A 50 22.70 9.04 1.57
C PHE A 50 21.56 8.02 1.46
N ILE A 51 21.01 7.84 0.26
CA ILE A 51 19.95 6.85 0.02
C ILE A 51 20.46 5.43 0.23
N ASN A 52 21.69 5.11 -0.18
CA ASN A 52 22.31 3.81 0.07
C ASN A 52 22.51 3.56 1.56
N SER A 53 22.97 4.55 2.33
CA SER A 53 23.07 4.42 3.79
C SER A 53 21.70 4.13 4.42
N CYS A 54 20.64 4.83 3.99
CA CYS A 54 19.27 4.54 4.43
C CYS A 54 18.81 3.14 4.02
N ALA A 55 19.09 2.73 2.78
CA ALA A 55 18.73 1.42 2.26
C ALA A 55 19.39 0.31 3.08
N SER A 56 20.67 0.46 3.43
CA SER A 56 21.40 -0.50 4.27
C SER A 56 20.81 -0.65 5.68
N ILE A 57 20.25 0.42 6.26
CA ILE A 57 19.60 0.38 7.58
C ILE A 57 18.31 -0.46 7.56
N ILE A 58 17.55 -0.40 6.48
CA ILE A 58 16.22 -1.01 6.39
C ILE A 58 16.18 -2.30 5.57
N LYS A 59 17.29 -2.66 4.93
CA LYS A 59 17.38 -3.84 4.05
C LYS A 59 17.07 -5.10 4.85
N ARG A 60 16.11 -5.89 4.36
CA ARG A 60 15.61 -7.12 4.99
C ARG A 60 14.98 -6.94 6.39
N GLU A 61 14.68 -5.71 6.78
CA GLU A 61 13.93 -5.44 8.00
C GLU A 61 12.53 -6.06 7.91
N ARG A 62 12.04 -6.66 9.01
CA ARG A 62 10.66 -7.14 9.10
C ARG A 62 9.76 -5.99 9.54
N ILE A 63 8.75 -5.68 8.73
CA ILE A 63 7.71 -4.71 9.06
C ILE A 63 6.45 -5.47 9.39
N LYS A 64 6.03 -5.40 10.65
CA LYS A 64 4.75 -5.95 11.10
C LYS A 64 3.63 -4.95 10.83
N ILE A 65 2.53 -5.42 10.26
CA ILE A 65 1.25 -4.73 10.18
C ILE A 65 0.46 -5.09 11.45
N THR A 66 0.09 -4.06 12.20
CA THR A 66 -0.45 -4.20 13.57
C THR A 66 -1.92 -3.85 13.68
N GLY A 67 -2.49 -3.23 12.65
CA GLY A 67 -3.88 -2.83 12.65
C GLY A 67 -4.30 -2.19 11.34
N VAL A 68 -5.53 -1.70 11.34
CA VAL A 68 -6.13 -0.90 10.28
C VAL A 68 -6.44 0.47 10.89
N GLY A 69 -6.04 1.53 10.19
CA GLY A 69 -6.28 2.90 10.58
C GLY A 69 -7.02 3.68 9.50
N ASN A 70 -7.44 4.89 9.86
CA ASN A 70 -8.08 5.84 8.97
C ASN A 70 -7.72 7.29 9.35
N PHE A 71 -8.01 8.23 8.45
CA PHE A 71 -7.92 9.68 8.69
C PHE A 71 -9.27 10.40 8.61
N PHE A 72 -10.37 9.76 9.00
CA PHE A 72 -11.72 10.31 8.87
C PHE A 72 -11.94 11.62 9.64
N LYS A 73 -11.25 11.80 10.77
CA LYS A 73 -11.32 13.02 11.61
C LYS A 73 -10.58 14.23 11.02
N SER A 74 -9.93 14.08 9.87
CA SER A 74 -9.14 15.13 9.21
C SER A 74 -9.74 15.53 7.87
N ASP A 75 -11.07 15.39 7.72
CA ASP A 75 -11.83 15.58 6.48
C ASP A 75 -11.23 14.80 5.29
N GLN A 76 -10.60 13.67 5.59
CA GLN A 76 -9.98 12.77 4.64
C GLN A 76 -10.68 11.42 4.70
N ASN A 77 -10.93 10.80 3.55
CA ASN A 77 -11.50 9.45 3.51
C ASN A 77 -10.39 8.41 3.30
N THR A 78 -9.26 8.57 4.00
CA THR A 78 -8.10 7.69 3.82
C THR A 78 -8.21 6.48 4.74
N VAL A 79 -7.99 5.29 4.19
CA VAL A 79 -7.93 4.00 4.91
C VAL A 79 -6.58 3.33 4.65
N PHE A 80 -5.97 2.77 5.69
CA PHE A 80 -4.63 2.23 5.59
C PHE A 80 -4.36 1.08 6.58
N PHE A 81 -3.39 0.24 6.24
CA PHE A 81 -2.78 -0.69 7.20
C PHE A 81 -1.72 0.04 8.03
N GLN A 82 -1.78 -0.12 9.35
CA GLN A 82 -0.84 0.45 10.31
C GLN A 82 0.39 -0.42 10.45
N CYS A 83 1.57 0.15 10.24
CA CYS A 83 2.82 -0.54 10.51
C CYS A 83 3.22 -0.36 11.98
N SER A 84 3.89 -1.38 12.52
CA SER A 84 4.50 -1.37 13.85
C SER A 84 5.49 -0.23 14.02
N ASP A 85 5.70 0.13 15.29
CA ASP A 85 6.77 1.04 15.67
C ASP A 85 8.14 0.36 15.52
N ASN A 86 8.79 0.61 14.37
CA ASN A 86 10.08 0.01 14.03
C ASN A 86 11.24 1.02 14.18
N PRO A 87 12.26 0.74 15.02
CA PRO A 87 13.40 1.65 15.25
C PRO A 87 14.23 1.94 13.99
N ASN A 88 14.44 0.97 13.11
CA ASN A 88 15.19 1.16 11.87
C ASN A 88 14.39 1.99 10.86
N LEU A 89 13.07 1.82 10.83
CA LEU A 89 12.17 2.65 10.04
C LEU A 89 12.18 4.11 10.53
N LYS A 90 12.19 4.35 11.85
CA LYS A 90 12.34 5.69 12.44
C LYS A 90 13.63 6.39 12.00
N LYS A 91 14.76 5.68 11.98
CA LYS A 91 16.07 6.23 11.54
C LYS A 91 16.02 6.76 10.10
N ILE A 92 15.20 6.14 9.25
CA ILE A 92 15.06 6.55 7.85
C ILE A 92 13.83 7.41 7.57
N TRP A 93 13.00 7.71 8.57
CA TRP A 93 11.78 8.48 8.39
C TRP A 93 12.09 9.97 8.27
N ASN A 94 11.56 10.62 7.22
CA ASN A 94 11.58 12.07 7.12
C ASN A 94 10.49 12.56 6.15
N LYS A 95 9.31 12.81 6.69
CA LYS A 95 8.23 13.48 5.96
C LYS A 95 8.18 14.95 6.34
N THR A 96 8.52 15.82 5.38
CA THR A 96 8.65 17.28 5.60
C THR A 96 7.31 17.93 5.95
N THR A 97 6.21 17.38 5.47
CA THR A 97 4.84 17.90 5.68
C THR A 97 4.05 17.12 6.74
N TYR A 98 4.56 15.99 7.23
CA TYR A 98 3.88 15.11 8.18
C TYR A 98 4.87 14.64 9.25
N PRO A 99 5.14 15.46 10.29
CA PRO A 99 6.28 15.22 11.19
C PRO A 99 6.10 13.98 12.07
N ASN A 100 4.86 13.57 12.34
CA ASN A 100 4.59 12.43 13.18
C ASN A 100 5.00 11.12 12.50
N PHE A 101 5.66 10.25 13.26
CA PHE A 101 5.97 8.90 12.81
C PHE A 101 4.69 8.06 12.76
N ASN A 102 4.16 7.88 11.56
CA ASN A 102 2.96 7.08 11.32
C ASN A 102 3.15 6.25 10.03
N PRO A 103 4.00 5.21 10.07
CA PRO A 103 4.23 4.35 8.93
C PRO A 103 2.96 3.55 8.60
N HIS A 104 2.55 3.62 7.35
CA HIS A 104 1.34 2.94 6.89
C HIS A 104 1.41 2.61 5.41
N ILE A 105 0.55 1.69 5.02
CA ILE A 105 0.25 1.34 3.64
C ILE A 105 -1.15 1.85 3.33
N THR A 106 -1.26 2.84 2.45
CA THR A 106 -2.55 3.37 2.00
C THR A 106 -3.28 2.35 1.13
N VAL A 107 -4.52 2.03 1.49
CA VAL A 107 -5.42 1.15 0.73
C VAL A 107 -6.39 2.00 -0.09
N TYR A 108 -7.01 2.98 0.54
CA TYR A 108 -7.98 3.87 -0.10
C TYR A 108 -7.67 5.31 0.29
N ASP A 109 -7.78 6.22 -0.68
CA ASP A 109 -7.69 7.66 -0.48
C ASP A 109 -8.52 8.32 -1.58
N GLY A 110 -9.74 8.72 -1.24
CA GLY A 110 -10.73 9.16 -2.20
C GLY A 110 -11.80 10.07 -1.60
N ASN A 111 -12.83 10.37 -2.40
CA ASN A 111 -13.85 11.36 -2.03
C ASN A 111 -15.14 10.74 -1.47
N ASP A 112 -15.27 9.41 -1.50
CA ASP A 112 -16.47 8.72 -1.02
C ASP A 112 -16.27 8.26 0.43
N ALA A 113 -16.82 9.04 1.36
CA ALA A 113 -16.74 8.78 2.79
C ALA A 113 -17.44 7.48 3.19
N SER A 114 -18.60 7.19 2.60
CA SER A 114 -19.37 5.97 2.89
C SER A 114 -18.59 4.74 2.45
N TYR A 115 -18.02 4.78 1.26
CA TYR A 115 -17.22 3.66 0.76
C TYR A 115 -15.92 3.48 1.55
N ALA A 116 -15.26 4.57 1.96
CA ALA A 116 -14.09 4.49 2.82
C ALA A 116 -14.40 3.82 4.16
N GLN A 117 -15.53 4.17 4.78
CA GLN A 117 -16.00 3.55 6.02
C GLN A 117 -16.23 2.04 5.82
N GLN A 118 -16.90 1.65 4.73
CA GLN A 118 -17.13 0.24 4.41
C GLN A 118 -15.82 -0.52 4.16
N ILE A 119 -14.84 0.08 3.46
CA ILE A 119 -13.51 -0.52 3.28
C ILE A 119 -12.85 -0.72 4.64
N TYR A 120 -12.83 0.30 5.50
CA TYR A 120 -12.25 0.22 6.83
C TYR A 120 -12.87 -0.93 7.65
N GLU A 121 -14.19 -1.04 7.66
CA GLU A 121 -14.91 -2.14 8.33
C GLU A 121 -14.53 -3.51 7.75
N LYS A 122 -14.42 -3.64 6.42
CA LYS A 122 -13.98 -4.89 5.78
C LYS A 122 -12.55 -5.28 6.12
N LEU A 123 -11.64 -4.32 6.18
CA LEU A 123 -10.25 -4.61 6.56
C LEU A 123 -10.15 -4.99 8.04
N GLN A 124 -10.95 -4.38 8.92
CA GLN A 124 -10.96 -4.72 10.35
C GLN A 124 -11.58 -6.08 10.64
N GLN A 125 -12.54 -6.51 9.82
CA GLN A 125 -13.21 -7.78 9.99
C GLN A 125 -12.20 -8.94 9.98
N ASN A 126 -12.11 -9.66 11.12
CA ASN A 126 -11.18 -10.78 11.32
C ASN A 126 -9.70 -10.41 11.11
N PHE A 127 -9.32 -9.14 11.31
CA PHE A 127 -7.94 -8.70 11.17
C PHE A 127 -7.00 -9.54 12.04
N ASN A 128 -5.99 -10.13 11.40
CA ASN A 128 -4.86 -10.76 12.09
C ASN A 128 -3.58 -10.03 11.68
N PRO A 129 -2.70 -9.66 12.63
CA PRO A 129 -1.40 -9.09 12.31
C PRO A 129 -0.60 -10.00 11.38
N PHE A 130 0.06 -9.41 10.39
CA PHE A 130 0.96 -10.10 9.48
C PHE A 130 2.23 -9.27 9.32
N GLU A 131 3.25 -9.83 8.69
CA GLU A 131 4.51 -9.13 8.45
C GLU A 131 5.06 -9.38 7.06
N PHE A 132 5.95 -8.50 6.64
CA PHE A 132 6.73 -8.70 5.43
C PHE A 132 8.15 -8.20 5.62
N ILE A 133 9.06 -8.74 4.81
CA ILE A 133 10.43 -8.28 4.73
C ILE A 133 10.51 -7.14 3.72
N VAL A 134 11.27 -6.09 4.03
CA VAL A 134 11.51 -4.98 3.11
C VAL A 134 12.45 -5.42 1.99
N GLU A 135 12.02 -5.26 0.74
CA GLU A 135 12.83 -5.54 -0.44
C GLU A 135 13.92 -4.48 -0.60
N LYS A 136 13.51 -3.23 -0.77
CA LYS A 136 14.40 -2.09 -1.04
C LYS A 136 13.76 -0.75 -0.70
N LEU A 137 14.62 0.24 -0.42
CA LEU A 137 14.27 1.65 -0.46
C LEU A 137 14.43 2.17 -1.89
N SER A 138 13.36 2.67 -2.48
CA SER A 138 13.35 3.15 -3.86
C SER A 138 12.84 4.58 -3.96
N LEU A 139 13.31 5.30 -4.98
CA LEU A 139 12.63 6.53 -5.41
C LEU A 139 11.25 6.15 -5.95
N LEU A 140 10.20 6.80 -5.47
CA LEU A 140 8.87 6.65 -6.04
C LEU A 140 8.81 7.42 -7.34
N ASP A 141 8.57 6.70 -8.43
CA ASP A 141 8.56 7.35 -9.73
C ASP A 141 7.46 8.42 -9.79
N PRO A 142 7.82 9.64 -10.20
CA PRO A 142 6.86 10.70 -10.41
C PRO A 142 5.90 10.25 -11.51
N ILE A 143 4.62 10.60 -11.38
CA ILE A 143 3.61 10.30 -12.41
C ILE A 143 3.95 11.17 -13.63
N ILE A 144 4.87 10.70 -14.47
CA ILE A 144 5.11 11.26 -15.79
C ILE A 144 4.01 10.67 -16.68
N ASN A 145 3.31 11.58 -17.37
CA ASN A 145 2.24 11.43 -18.35
C ASN A 145 1.89 10.00 -18.80
N ASN A 146 0.62 9.61 -18.60
CA ASN A 146 -0.20 8.68 -19.41
C ASN A 146 0.38 7.38 -20.01
N THR A 147 1.57 6.92 -19.68
CA THR A 147 2.07 5.63 -20.16
C THR A 147 1.52 4.48 -19.32
N PHE A 148 1.11 3.45 -20.04
CA PHE A 148 0.44 2.23 -19.62
C PHE A 148 1.28 1.34 -18.67
N GLU A 149 2.55 1.69 -18.44
CA GLU A 149 3.56 0.96 -17.63
C GLU A 149 3.23 0.83 -16.12
N LYS A 150 2.12 1.39 -15.64
CA LYS A 150 1.82 1.49 -14.21
C LYS A 150 0.94 0.37 -13.65
N LEU A 151 0.29 -0.40 -14.53
CA LEU A 151 -0.53 -1.58 -14.18
C LEU A 151 0.17 -2.90 -14.49
N GLU A 152 1.29 -2.88 -15.22
CA GLU A 152 2.07 -4.06 -15.58
C GLU A 152 2.63 -4.83 -14.38
N ASN A 153 2.55 -4.25 -13.17
CA ASN A 153 3.01 -4.89 -11.93
C ASN A 153 1.88 -5.50 -11.09
N VAL A 154 0.60 -5.35 -11.47
CA VAL A 154 -0.50 -6.06 -10.80
C VAL A 154 -0.67 -7.41 -11.48
N ASN A 155 -0.43 -8.48 -10.74
CA ASN A 155 -0.52 -9.84 -11.25
C ASN A 155 -1.98 -10.30 -11.31
N PHE A 156 -2.69 -9.96 -12.40
CA PHE A 156 -4.09 -10.33 -12.60
C PHE A 156 -4.30 -11.85 -12.75
N ASP A 157 -3.30 -12.59 -13.22
CA ASP A 157 -3.37 -14.04 -13.30
C ASP A 157 -3.50 -14.65 -11.90
N GLU A 158 -2.64 -14.23 -10.96
CA GLU A 158 -2.73 -14.70 -9.57
C GLU A 158 -3.99 -14.20 -8.86
N ILE A 159 -4.43 -12.97 -9.14
CA ILE A 159 -5.71 -12.47 -8.61
C ILE A 159 -6.87 -13.34 -9.12
N SER A 160 -6.87 -13.70 -10.42
CA SER A 160 -7.88 -14.57 -11.02
C SER A 160 -7.87 -15.96 -10.39
N ASN A 161 -6.68 -16.53 -10.15
CA ASN A 161 -6.52 -17.80 -9.44
C ASN A 161 -7.09 -17.75 -8.03
N ILE A 162 -6.81 -16.68 -7.28
CA ILE A 162 -7.33 -16.48 -5.92
C ILE A 162 -8.86 -16.36 -5.91
N LEU A 163 -9.44 -15.65 -6.88
CA LEU A 163 -10.88 -15.46 -6.97
C LEU A 163 -11.62 -16.68 -7.57
N GLY A 164 -10.91 -17.56 -8.27
CA GLY A 164 -11.47 -18.73 -8.94
C GLY A 164 -12.17 -18.40 -10.27
N TYR A 165 -11.97 -17.21 -10.82
CA TYR A 165 -12.49 -16.82 -12.14
C TYR A 165 -11.59 -15.73 -12.77
N PRO A 166 -11.55 -15.63 -14.12
CA PRO A 166 -10.78 -14.60 -14.81
C PRO A 166 -11.24 -13.20 -14.44
N ILE A 167 -10.30 -12.32 -14.10
CA ILE A 167 -10.58 -10.91 -13.82
C ILE A 167 -9.49 -9.99 -14.37
N GLU A 168 -9.92 -8.87 -14.96
CA GLU A 168 -9.04 -7.80 -15.37
C GLU A 168 -9.48 -6.46 -14.79
N LEU A 169 -8.64 -5.42 -14.97
CA LEU A 169 -8.97 -4.08 -14.51
C LEU A 169 -10.29 -3.54 -15.10
N SER A 170 -10.62 -3.88 -16.35
CA SER A 170 -11.87 -3.47 -16.98
C SER A 170 -13.10 -4.00 -16.26
N ASP A 171 -12.99 -5.18 -15.64
CA ASP A 171 -14.09 -5.80 -14.92
C ASP A 171 -14.25 -5.14 -13.56
N ILE A 172 -13.15 -4.90 -12.83
CA ILE A 172 -13.16 -4.16 -11.56
C ILE A 172 -13.82 -2.78 -11.72
N LYS A 173 -13.58 -2.09 -12.85
CA LYS A 173 -14.21 -0.79 -13.14
C LYS A 173 -15.73 -0.86 -13.34
N LYS A 174 -16.26 -2.01 -13.73
CA LYS A 174 -17.69 -2.24 -13.92
C LYS A 174 -18.38 -2.76 -12.66
N MET A 175 -17.60 -3.29 -11.70
CA MET A 175 -18.12 -3.78 -10.42
C MET A 175 -18.70 -2.65 -9.57
N SER A 176 -19.82 -2.94 -8.94
CA SER A 176 -20.34 -2.15 -7.83
C SER A 176 -19.36 -2.14 -6.65
N GLN A 177 -19.49 -1.15 -5.77
CA GLN A 177 -18.73 -1.09 -4.52
C GLN A 177 -18.92 -2.37 -3.68
N ASN A 178 -20.14 -2.90 -3.61
CA ASN A 178 -20.44 -4.11 -2.86
C ASN A 178 -19.72 -5.36 -3.40
N GLU A 179 -19.64 -5.52 -4.72
CA GLU A 179 -18.88 -6.62 -5.33
C GLU A 179 -17.39 -6.50 -5.04
N ARG A 180 -16.85 -5.29 -5.10
CA ARG A 180 -15.44 -5.03 -4.77
C ARG A 180 -15.13 -5.31 -3.30
N LEU A 181 -16.02 -4.93 -2.38
CA LEU A 181 -15.89 -5.22 -0.94
C LEU A 181 -15.90 -6.73 -0.64
N LYS A 182 -16.69 -7.52 -1.38
CA LYS A 182 -16.66 -8.99 -1.28
C LYS A 182 -15.29 -9.53 -1.67
N CYS A 183 -14.71 -9.05 -2.77
CA CYS A 183 -13.38 -9.45 -3.21
C CYS A 183 -12.29 -9.05 -2.21
N ILE A 184 -12.34 -7.82 -1.67
CA ILE A 184 -11.45 -7.36 -0.60
C ILE A 184 -11.49 -8.31 0.61
N SER A 185 -12.67 -8.78 0.99
CA SER A 185 -12.84 -9.71 2.11
C SER A 185 -12.14 -11.05 1.85
N ILE A 186 -12.19 -11.56 0.61
CA ILE A 186 -11.48 -12.79 0.21
C ILE A 186 -9.96 -12.59 0.36
N PHE A 187 -9.41 -11.53 -0.21
CA PHE A 187 -7.98 -11.25 -0.12
C PHE A 187 -7.50 -11.08 1.33
N CYS A 188 -8.29 -10.38 2.16
CA CYS A 188 -8.00 -10.23 3.58
C CYS A 188 -7.96 -11.60 4.30
N SER A 189 -8.91 -12.49 4.02
CA SER A 189 -8.95 -13.82 4.65
C SER A 189 -7.72 -14.69 4.37
N ILE A 190 -7.04 -14.44 3.25
CA ILE A 190 -5.80 -15.11 2.86
C ILE A 190 -4.59 -14.37 3.47
N LEU A 191 -4.55 -13.04 3.32
CA LEU A 191 -3.46 -12.20 3.84
C LEU A 191 -3.30 -12.33 5.35
N TYR A 192 -4.39 -12.50 6.09
CA TYR A 192 -4.38 -12.62 7.54
C TYR A 192 -3.92 -14.01 8.01
N LYS A 193 -3.80 -14.98 7.10
CA LYS A 193 -3.26 -16.32 7.37
C LYS A 193 -1.80 -16.47 6.94
N THR A 194 -1.25 -15.57 6.12
CA THR A 194 0.15 -15.63 5.69
C THR A 194 1.14 -15.16 6.76
N GLY A 195 0.66 -14.79 7.96
CA GLY A 195 1.46 -14.39 9.12
C GLY A 195 1.82 -15.53 10.10
N GLU A 196 1.53 -16.79 9.75
CA GLU A 196 1.95 -17.99 10.49
C GLU A 196 3.16 -18.67 9.82
#